data_AF-A0AAV0W316-F1
#
_entry.id   AF-A0AAV0W316-F1
#
_cell.length_a   1.000
_cell.length_b   1.000
_cell.length_c   1.000
_cell.angle_alpha   90.00
_cell.angle_beta   90.00
_cell.angle_gamma   90.00
#
_symmetry.space_group_name_H-M   'P 1'
#
loop_
_entity.id
_entity.type
_entity.pdbx_description
1 polymer ?
#
loop_
_entity_poly.entity_id
_entity_poly.type
_entity_poly.pdbx_seq_one_letter_code
_entity_poly.pdbx_strand_id
1 'polypeptide(L)'
;MERNSGVDQILDSHYKNKITEIRNKLKKILTLLLFCALHKLPIRGNNDNTAVFNNLPKFRINAGDLVLKSHLEKSSKNALYISYRVKNELIECASYTLSL
;
A
#
# COMPACT_ATOMS: atom_id res chain seq x y z
N MET A 1 -13.52 -37.82 -14.35
CA MET A 1 -13.95 -36.56 -13.72
C MET A 1 -13.27 -35.44 -14.51
N GLU A 2 -13.92 -35.00 -15.58
CA GLU A 2 -13.36 -33.95 -16.46
C GLU A 2 -13.35 -32.62 -15.71
N ARG A 3 -12.17 -32.01 -15.60
CA ARG A 3 -12.03 -30.63 -15.14
C ARG A 3 -12.74 -29.74 -16.16
N ASN A 4 -13.80 -29.06 -15.73
CA ASN A 4 -14.47 -28.07 -16.56
C ASN A 4 -13.54 -26.87 -16.74
N SER A 5 -12.74 -26.92 -17.81
CA SER A 5 -11.61 -26.02 -18.08
C SER A 5 -11.99 -24.53 -18.06
N GLY A 6 -13.26 -24.21 -18.36
CA GLY A 6 -13.75 -22.83 -18.29
C GLY A 6 -13.91 -22.30 -16.86
N VAL A 7 -14.40 -23.12 -15.93
CA VAL A 7 -14.60 -22.71 -14.53
C VAL A 7 -13.26 -22.52 -13.82
N ASP A 8 -12.32 -23.45 -14.04
CA ASP A 8 -10.97 -23.38 -13.49
C ASP A 8 -10.21 -22.15 -14.00
N GLN A 9 -10.33 -21.81 -15.29
CA GLN A 9 -9.71 -20.61 -15.88
C GLN A 9 -10.28 -19.30 -15.32
N ILE A 10 -11.60 -19.23 -15.12
CA ILE A 10 -12.26 -18.06 -14.53
C ILE A 10 -11.80 -17.87 -13.08
N LEU A 11 -11.75 -18.95 -12.30
CA LEU A 11 -11.30 -18.92 -10.90
C LEU A 11 -9.85 -18.44 -10.78
N ASP A 12 -8.95 -18.97 -11.62
CA ASP A 12 -7.56 -18.54 -11.69
C ASP A 12 -7.42 -17.05 -12.03
N SER A 13 -8.22 -16.57 -12.99
CA SER A 13 -8.24 -15.15 -13.38
C SER A 13 -8.70 -14.25 -12.23
N HIS A 14 -9.78 -14.61 -11.54
CA HIS A 14 -10.26 -13.86 -10.37
C HIS A 14 -9.22 -13.79 -9.26
N TYR A 15 -8.51 -14.89 -8.99
CA TYR A 15 -7.47 -14.92 -7.97
C TYR A 15 -6.28 -14.02 -8.34
N LYS A 16 -5.82 -14.09 -9.60
CA LYS A 16 -4.75 -13.20 -10.12
C LYS A 16 -5.13 -11.73 -10.04
N ASN A 17 -6.39 -11.39 -10.35
CA ASN A 17 -6.89 -10.02 -10.27
C ASN A 17 -6.88 -9.49 -8.84
N LYS A 18 -7.33 -10.30 -7.86
CA LYS A 18 -7.28 -9.92 -6.43
C LYS A 18 -5.86 -9.68 -5.95
N ILE A 19 -4.92 -10.58 -6.28
CA ILE A 19 -3.50 -10.40 -5.94
C ILE A 19 -2.96 -9.10 -6.54
N THR A 20 -3.28 -8.83 -7.80
CA THR A 20 -2.84 -7.63 -8.51
C THR A 20 -3.39 -6.36 -7.85
N GLU A 21 -4.66 -6.37 -7.44
CA GLU A 21 -5.29 -5.26 -6.74
C GLU A 21 -4.61 -4.98 -5.38
N ILE A 22 -4.35 -6.03 -4.59
CA ILE A 22 -3.65 -5.91 -3.29
C ILE A 22 -2.24 -5.37 -3.50
N ARG A 23 -1.50 -5.90 -4.48
CA ARG A 23 -0.15 -5.40 -4.82
C ARG A 23 -0.16 -3.94 -5.24
N ASN A 24 -1.15 -3.52 -6.03
CA ASN A 24 -1.29 -2.13 -6.44
C ASN A 24 -1.54 -1.21 -5.24
N LYS A 25 -2.42 -1.60 -4.31
CA LYS A 25 -2.68 -0.87 -3.07
C LYS A 25 -1.42 -0.73 -2.22
N LEU A 26 -0.70 -1.84 -2.00
CA LEU A 26 0.53 -1.87 -1.22
C LEU A 26 1.62 -0.99 -1.86
N LYS A 27 1.77 -1.09 -3.20
CA LYS A 27 2.73 -0.28 -3.97
C LYS A 27 2.51 1.22 -3.74
N LYS A 28 1.25 1.69 -3.72
CA LYS A 28 0.94 3.10 -3.47
C LYS A 28 1.46 3.59 -2.11
N ILE A 29 1.32 2.76 -1.07
CA ILE A 29 1.81 3.04 0.28
C ILE A 29 3.34 2.97 0.36
N LEU A 30 3.96 1.97 -0.27
CA LEU A 30 5.42 1.88 -0.34
C LEU A 30 6.06 3.07 -1.05
N THR A 31 5.46 3.56 -2.14
CA THR A 31 5.97 4.76 -2.84
C THR A 31 5.93 6.01 -1.94
N LEU A 32 4.93 6.12 -1.05
CA LEU A 32 4.87 7.21 -0.07
C LEU A 32 6.04 7.12 0.93
N LEU A 33 6.31 5.92 1.47
CA LEU A 33 7.42 5.69 2.40
C LEU A 33 8.77 5.97 1.72
N LEU A 34 8.95 5.46 0.50
CA LEU A 34 10.17 5.67 -0.29
C LEU A 34 10.39 7.15 -0.61
N PHE A 35 9.35 7.89 -0.97
CA PHE A 35 9.44 9.33 -1.18
C PHE A 35 9.95 10.05 0.08
N CYS A 36 9.41 9.72 1.26
CA CYS A 36 9.92 10.30 2.50
C CYS A 36 11.40 9.94 2.74
N ALA A 37 11.78 8.68 2.52
CA ALA A 37 13.16 8.24 2.71
C ALA A 37 14.15 8.96 1.75
N LEU A 38 13.82 9.04 0.47
CA LEU A 38 14.66 9.68 -0.55
C LEU A 38 14.84 11.18 -0.31
N HIS A 39 13.79 11.86 0.14
CA HIS A 39 13.83 13.31 0.39
C HIS A 39 14.18 13.67 1.85
N LYS A 40 14.63 12.70 2.65
CA LYS A 40 14.98 12.89 4.07
C LYS A 40 13.83 13.54 4.88
N LEU A 41 12.59 13.25 4.50
CA LEU A 41 11.42 13.72 5.21
C LEU A 41 11.14 12.81 6.42
N PRO A 42 10.77 13.39 7.57
CA PRO A 42 10.44 12.60 8.74
C PRO A 42 9.20 11.74 8.49
N ILE A 43 9.39 10.42 8.43
CA ILE A 43 8.29 9.45 8.32
C ILE A 43 7.41 9.47 9.59
N ARG A 44 8.01 9.87 10.72
CA ARG A 44 7.35 9.98 12.04
C ARG A 44 7.43 11.43 12.54
N GLY A 45 6.35 11.89 13.17
CA GLY A 45 6.32 13.16 13.89
C GLY A 45 6.61 12.95 15.38
N ASN A 46 6.60 14.05 16.14
CA ASN A 46 6.71 14.01 17.60
C ASN A 46 5.52 13.28 18.26
N ASN A 47 4.38 13.29 17.56
CA ASN A 47 3.23 12.44 17.81
C ASN A 47 2.72 11.90 16.47
N ASP A 48 1.85 10.88 16.50
CA ASP A 48 1.34 10.27 15.27
C ASP A 48 0.69 11.31 14.35
N ASN A 49 0.05 12.36 14.88
CA ASN A 49 -0.67 13.38 14.11
C ASN A 49 0.23 14.40 13.38
N THR A 50 1.48 14.56 13.83
CA THR A 50 2.42 15.55 13.26
C THR A 50 3.35 14.97 12.20
N ALA A 51 3.24 13.67 11.92
CA ALA A 51 4.06 13.03 10.89
C ALA A 51 3.75 13.59 9.50
N VAL A 52 4.78 14.01 8.77
CA VAL A 52 4.68 14.48 7.37
C VAL A 52 3.98 13.41 6.52
N PHE A 53 4.26 12.13 6.78
CA PHE A 53 3.62 10.99 6.13
C PHE A 53 2.09 11.04 6.16
N ASN A 54 1.45 11.58 7.20
CA ASN A 54 -0.02 11.60 7.27
C ASN A 54 -0.67 12.54 6.25
N ASN A 55 0.08 13.55 5.80
CA ASN A 55 -0.40 14.52 4.83
C ASN A 55 -0.14 14.09 3.38
N LEU A 56 0.87 13.26 3.14
CA LEU A 56 1.21 12.81 1.78
C LEU A 56 0.08 12.01 1.08
N PRO A 57 -0.67 11.10 1.74
CA PRO A 57 -1.79 10.42 1.10
C PRO A 57 -2.85 11.40 0.61
N LYS A 58 -3.19 12.42 1.43
CA LYS A 58 -4.12 13.49 1.05
C LYS A 58 -3.59 14.28 -0.15
N PHE A 59 -2.31 14.65 -0.11
CA PHE A 59 -1.65 15.35 -1.22
C PHE A 59 -1.74 14.56 -2.53
N ARG A 60 -1.43 13.25 -2.51
CA ARG A 60 -1.52 12.39 -3.70
C ARG A 60 -2.95 12.22 -4.21
N ILE A 61 -3.93 12.13 -3.30
CA ILE A 61 -5.35 12.07 -3.69
C ILE A 61 -5.77 13.37 -4.37
N ASN A 62 -5.37 14.52 -3.82
CA ASN A 62 -5.64 15.82 -4.44
C ASN A 62 -4.94 15.99 -5.79
N ALA A 63 -3.78 15.34 -5.98
CA ALA A 63 -3.08 15.26 -7.26
C ALA A 63 -3.69 14.23 -8.25
N GLY A 64 -4.82 13.59 -7.90
CA GLY A 64 -5.57 12.71 -8.81
C GLY A 64 -5.34 11.21 -8.62
N ASP A 65 -4.72 10.75 -7.52
CA ASP A 65 -4.53 9.31 -7.27
C ASP A 65 -5.83 8.62 -6.81
N LEU A 66 -6.70 8.30 -7.77
CA LEU A 66 -8.00 7.67 -7.53
C LEU A 66 -7.89 6.25 -6.95
N VAL A 67 -6.81 5.54 -7.27
CA VAL A 67 -6.55 4.19 -6.72
C VAL A 67 -6.26 4.29 -5.23
N LEU A 68 -5.42 5.23 -4.83
CA LEU A 68 -5.13 5.48 -3.42
C LEU A 68 -6.38 6.00 -2.68
N LYS A 69 -7.17 6.88 -3.30
CA LYS A 69 -8.44 7.34 -2.76
C LYS A 69 -9.40 6.18 -2.48
N SER A 70 -9.66 5.36 -3.50
CA SER A 70 -10.55 4.20 -3.36
C SER A 70 -10.01 3.18 -2.36
N HIS A 71 -8.68 3.03 -2.24
CA HIS A 71 -8.06 2.17 -1.23
C HIS A 71 -8.36 2.66 0.19
N LEU A 72 -8.15 3.95 0.46
CA LEU A 72 -8.35 4.50 1.80
C LEU A 72 -9.82 4.57 2.22
N GLU A 73 -10.74 4.74 1.26
CA GLU A 73 -12.18 4.82 1.52
C GLU A 73 -12.85 3.44 1.68
N LYS A 74 -12.41 2.42 0.91
CA LYS A 74 -13.10 1.13 0.82
C LYS A 74 -12.42 -0.02 1.57
N SER A 75 -11.14 0.11 1.91
CA SER A 75 -10.42 -0.97 2.60
C SER A 75 -10.78 -1.01 4.09
N SER A 76 -10.77 -2.20 4.67
CA SER A 76 -10.91 -2.37 6.12
C SER A 76 -9.75 -1.68 6.86
N LYS A 77 -9.96 -1.25 8.11
CA LYS A 77 -8.95 -0.55 8.91
C LYS A 77 -7.59 -1.26 8.95
N ASN A 78 -7.61 -2.59 9.01
CA ASN A 78 -6.41 -3.43 9.06
C ASN A 78 -5.70 -3.55 7.70
N ALA A 79 -6.39 -3.25 6.60
CA ALA A 79 -5.87 -3.30 5.24
C ALA A 79 -5.49 -1.92 4.68
N LEU A 80 -5.54 -0.84 5.48
CA LEU A 80 -5.11 0.49 5.01
C LEU A 80 -3.59 0.59 4.84
N TYR A 81 -2.84 -0.23 5.59
CA TYR A 81 -1.37 -0.26 5.62
C TYR A 81 -0.69 1.05 6.06
N ILE A 82 -1.42 1.94 6.74
CA ILE A 82 -0.94 3.25 7.21
C ILE A 82 -0.69 3.31 8.73
N SER A 83 -1.06 2.28 9.48
CA SER A 83 -0.87 2.24 10.94
C SER A 83 0.61 2.25 11.31
N TYR A 84 0.95 2.71 12.52
CA TYR A 84 2.35 2.74 12.96
C TYR A 84 3.02 1.36 12.89
N ARG A 85 2.32 0.29 13.26
CA ARG A 85 2.83 -1.09 13.22
C ARG A 85 3.18 -1.50 11.82
N VAL A 86 2.22 -1.37 10.90
CA VAL A 86 2.42 -1.79 9.51
C VAL A 86 3.48 -0.95 8.83
N LYS A 87 3.54 0.37 9.09
CA LYS A 87 4.63 1.21 8.58
C LYS A 87 6.00 0.71 9.05
N ASN A 88 6.13 0.29 10.31
CA ASN A 88 7.39 -0.22 10.85
C ASN A 88 7.81 -1.52 10.17
N GLU A 89 6.88 -2.47 10.06
CA GLU A 89 7.12 -3.72 9.33
C GLU A 89 7.53 -3.46 7.88
N LEU A 90 6.86 -2.53 7.19
CA LEU A 90 7.21 -2.17 5.81
C LEU A 90 8.59 -1.52 5.69
N ILE A 91 8.98 -0.66 6.65
CA ILE A 91 10.32 -0.06 6.69
C ILE A 91 11.37 -1.14 6.94
N GLU A 92 11.11 -2.06 7.87
CA GLU A 92 12.00 -3.17 8.18
C GLU A 92 12.20 -4.06 6.94
N CYS A 93 11.11 -4.51 6.31
CA CYS A 93 11.17 -5.27 5.06
C CYS A 93 11.92 -4.52 3.94
N ALA A 94 11.70 -3.22 3.81
CA ALA A 94 12.40 -2.40 2.83
C ALA A 94 13.90 -2.32 3.13
N SER A 95 14.30 -2.17 4.40
CA SER A 95 15.71 -2.12 4.80
C SER A 95 16.47 -3.39 4.47
N TYR A 96 15.89 -4.58 4.71
CA TYR A 96 16.49 -5.86 4.33
C TYR A 96 16.72 -5.98 2.82
N THR A 97 15.89 -5.32 2.02
CA THR A 97 15.96 -5.40 0.54
C THR A 97 16.90 -4.34 -0.04
N LEU A 98 17.03 -3.19 0.62
CA LEU A 98 17.76 -2.02 0.11
C LEU A 98 19.21 -1.91 0.58
N SER A 99 19.68 -2.77 1.49
CA SER A 99 21.09 -2.83 1.96
C SER A 99 21.73 -1.44 2.10
N LEU A 100 21.09 -0.55 2.85
CA LEU A 100 21.62 0.74 3.27
C LEU A 100 22.40 0.58 4.58
#